data_AF-A0A944U5H0-F1
#
_entry.id   AF-A0A944U5H0-F1
#
_cell.length_a   1.000
_cell.length_b   1.000
_cell.length_c   1.000
_cell.angle_alpha   90.00
_cell.angle_beta   90.00
_cell.angle_gamma   90.00
#
_symmetry.space_group_name_H-M   'P 1'
#
loop_
_entity.id
_entity.type
_entity.pdbx_description
1 polymer ?
#
loop_
_entity_poly.entity_id
_entity_poly.type
_entity_poly.pdbx_seq_one_letter_code
_entity_poly.pdbx_strand_id
1 'polypeptide(L)'
;MYPIFPKKRQISIPSELCSLLCLLALFLPLANLAETPGLLNFQGRVLVGGSVFDGTGQFKFALVNGDGSELYWGNASDGDQDGQPDQAVSVPVSAGLYSVLL
;
A
#
# COMPACT_ATOMS: atom_id res chain seq x y z
N MET A 1 33.95 -19.88 -53.85
CA MET A 1 32.67 -19.63 -53.16
C MET A 1 33.00 -18.86 -51.88
N TYR A 2 32.87 -17.52 -51.87
CA TYR A 2 33.17 -16.72 -50.66
C TYR A 2 31.90 -16.56 -49.80
N PRO A 3 31.96 -16.79 -48.48
CA PRO A 3 30.80 -16.67 -47.61
C PRO A 3 30.44 -15.20 -47.35
N ILE A 4 29.17 -14.86 -47.59
CA ILE A 4 28.61 -13.55 -47.24
C ILE A 4 28.16 -13.60 -45.78
N PHE A 5 28.89 -12.91 -44.91
CA PHE A 5 28.44 -12.70 -43.53
C PHE A 5 27.49 -11.49 -43.46
N PRO A 6 26.29 -11.62 -42.87
CA PRO A 6 25.36 -10.52 -42.77
C PRO A 6 25.88 -9.46 -41.79
N LYS A 7 25.92 -8.20 -42.25
CA LYS A 7 26.33 -7.04 -41.47
C LYS A 7 25.33 -6.80 -40.33
N LYS A 8 25.78 -6.91 -39.07
CA LYS A 8 24.94 -6.57 -37.90
C LYS A 8 24.60 -5.08 -37.94
N ARG A 9 23.31 -4.77 -37.89
CA ARG A 9 22.78 -3.40 -37.95
C ARG A 9 23.05 -2.70 -36.61
N GLN A 10 24.05 -1.82 -36.58
CA GLN A 10 24.38 -1.02 -35.40
C GLN A 10 23.44 0.18 -35.34
N ILE A 11 22.53 0.18 -34.37
CA ILE A 11 21.64 1.30 -34.10
C ILE A 11 22.40 2.27 -33.19
N SER A 12 22.80 3.43 -33.74
CA SER A 12 23.43 4.51 -32.97
C SER A 12 22.35 5.41 -32.38
N ILE A 13 22.22 5.43 -31.05
CA ILE A 13 21.28 6.31 -30.37
C ILE A 13 21.88 7.73 -30.36
N PRO A 14 21.19 8.74 -30.93
CA PRO A 14 21.70 10.13 -30.93
C PRO A 14 21.60 10.74 -29.53
N SER A 15 22.55 11.62 -29.18
CA SER A 15 22.66 12.30 -27.87
C SER A 15 21.37 12.98 -27.45
N GLU A 16 20.66 13.58 -28.39
CA GLU A 16 19.41 14.31 -28.15
C GLU A 16 18.27 13.40 -27.66
N LEU A 17 18.22 12.17 -28.18
CA LEU A 17 17.22 11.19 -27.74
C LEU A 17 17.52 10.73 -26.31
N CYS A 18 18.80 10.65 -25.95
CA CYS A 18 19.23 10.31 -24.60
C CYS A 18 18.87 11.44 -23.61
N SER A 19 19.15 12.70 -23.98
CA SER A 19 18.80 13.89 -23.19
C SER A 19 17.28 14.04 -23.01
N LEU A 20 16.49 13.80 -24.06
CA LEU A 20 15.04 13.85 -23.99
C LEU A 20 14.46 12.76 -23.08
N LEU A 21 15.02 11.54 -23.14
CA LEU A 21 14.64 10.46 -22.22
C LEU A 21 14.98 10.81 -20.77
N CYS A 22 16.15 11.41 -20.51
CA CYS A 22 16.53 11.85 -19.17
C CYS A 22 15.60 12.94 -18.64
N LEU A 23 15.23 13.91 -19.49
CA LEU A 23 14.31 14.98 -19.10
C LEU A 23 12.91 14.43 -18.81
N LEU A 24 12.43 13.49 -19.62
CA LEU A 24 11.13 12.83 -19.41
C LEU A 24 11.13 12.04 -18.09
N ALA A 25 12.25 11.38 -17.75
CA ALA A 25 12.41 10.63 -16.51
C ALA A 25 12.27 11.48 -15.24
N LEU A 26 12.58 12.77 -15.31
CA LEU A 26 12.43 13.72 -14.19
C LEU A 26 10.97 14.09 -13.91
N PHE A 27 10.09 13.91 -14.89
CA PHE A 27 8.65 14.17 -14.75
C PHE A 27 7.85 12.90 -14.41
N LEU A 28 8.49 11.74 -14.30
CA LEU A 28 7.80 10.57 -13.77
C LEU A 28 7.50 10.84 -12.29
N PRO A 29 6.23 10.84 -11.86
CA PRO A 29 5.94 10.82 -10.45
C PRO A 29 6.61 9.57 -9.87
N LEU A 30 7.43 9.73 -8.83
CA LEU A 30 7.78 8.61 -7.97
C LEU A 30 6.45 8.11 -7.41
N ALA A 31 5.91 7.05 -8.02
CA ALA A 31 4.84 6.30 -7.41
C ALA A 31 5.39 5.91 -6.03
N ASN A 32 4.75 6.44 -4.98
CA ASN A 32 5.08 6.06 -3.64
C ASN A 32 4.81 4.55 -3.59
N LEU A 33 5.87 3.73 -3.61
CA LEU A 33 5.78 2.34 -3.25
C LEU A 33 5.54 2.36 -1.74
N ALA A 34 4.32 2.73 -1.34
CA ALA A 34 3.76 2.20 -0.12
C ALA A 34 3.68 0.70 -0.38
N GLU A 35 4.82 0.01 -0.17
CA GLU A 35 4.81 -1.42 0.01
C GLU A 35 3.73 -1.68 1.05
N THR A 36 2.77 -2.52 0.72
CA THR A 36 1.88 -3.10 1.70
C THR A 36 2.67 -4.20 2.41
N PRO A 37 3.23 -3.97 3.62
CA PRO A 37 3.73 -5.07 4.44
C PRO A 37 2.60 -6.07 4.66
N GLY A 38 2.95 -7.34 4.51
CA GLY A 38 2.03 -8.44 4.22
C GLY A 38 0.90 -8.64 5.23
N LEU A 39 -0.23 -9.12 4.68
CA LEU A 39 -1.26 -9.95 5.33
C LEU A 39 -1.24 -9.84 6.86
N LEU A 40 -1.75 -8.73 7.38
CA LEU A 40 -1.75 -8.44 8.80
C LEU A 40 -2.99 -9.10 9.41
N ASN A 41 -2.78 -10.23 10.07
CA ASN A 41 -3.86 -10.89 10.79
C ASN A 41 -4.06 -10.22 12.16
N PHE A 42 -5.23 -9.62 12.37
CA PHE A 42 -5.64 -9.07 13.65
C PHE A 42 -6.75 -9.90 14.27
N GLN A 43 -6.50 -10.39 15.48
CA GLN A 43 -7.43 -11.18 16.27
C GLN A 43 -7.58 -10.60 17.67
N GLY A 44 -8.77 -10.67 18.21
CA GLY A 44 -9.03 -10.14 19.53
C GLY A 44 -10.39 -10.53 20.10
N ARG A 45 -10.67 -9.96 21.27
CA ARG A 45 -11.96 -10.06 21.93
C ARG A 45 -12.50 -8.68 22.27
N VAL A 46 -13.75 -8.42 21.95
CA VAL A 46 -14.47 -7.18 22.28
C VAL A 46 -15.60 -7.46 23.27
N LEU A 47 -15.72 -6.56 24.24
CA LEU A 47 -16.77 -6.52 25.25
C LEU A 47 -17.45 -5.15 25.16
N VAL A 48 -18.78 -5.12 25.29
CA VAL A 48 -19.56 -3.87 25.39
C VAL A 48 -20.28 -3.88 26.73
N GLY A 49 -19.96 -2.91 27.59
CA GLY A 49 -20.51 -2.85 28.96
C GLY A 49 -20.15 -4.08 29.81
N GLY A 50 -19.02 -4.74 29.55
CA GLY A 50 -18.59 -5.96 30.26
C GLY A 50 -19.18 -7.26 29.73
N SER A 51 -20.12 -7.21 28.79
CA SER A 51 -20.71 -8.39 28.13
C SER A 51 -20.04 -8.66 26.79
N VAL A 52 -20.00 -9.93 26.37
CA VAL A 52 -19.52 -10.30 25.03
C VAL A 52 -20.39 -9.66 23.96
N PHE A 53 -19.74 -9.05 22.97
CA PHE A 53 -20.42 -8.49 21.81
C PHE A 53 -20.63 -9.58 20.75
N ASP A 54 -21.81 -9.60 20.13
CA ASP A 54 -22.14 -10.52 19.04
C ASP A 54 -22.83 -9.71 17.93
N GLY A 55 -22.33 -9.81 16.71
CA GLY A 55 -22.77 -9.00 15.57
C GLY A 55 -21.61 -8.45 14.74
N THR A 56 -21.86 -7.43 13.93
CA THR A 56 -20.83 -6.80 13.09
C THR A 56 -20.18 -5.63 13.81
N GLY A 57 -18.86 -5.69 14.02
CA GLY A 57 -18.08 -4.58 14.54
C GLY A 57 -17.46 -3.75 13.41
N GLN A 58 -17.37 -2.43 13.63
CA GLN A 58 -16.71 -1.50 12.70
C GLN A 58 -15.34 -1.12 13.29
N PHE A 59 -14.27 -1.56 12.64
CA PHE A 59 -12.90 -1.37 13.13
C PHE A 59 -12.06 -0.53 12.16
N LYS A 60 -11.26 0.39 12.69
CA LYS A 60 -10.23 1.11 11.94
C LYS A 60 -8.86 0.58 12.36
N PHE A 61 -7.94 0.41 11.42
CA PHE A 61 -6.61 -0.13 11.64
C PHE A 61 -5.55 0.80 11.07
N ALA A 62 -4.53 1.04 11.88
CA ALA A 62 -3.42 1.91 11.54
C ALA A 62 -2.12 1.36 12.13
N LEU A 63 -1.04 1.47 11.36
CA LEU A 63 0.33 1.33 11.85
C LEU A 63 0.88 2.73 12.06
N VAL A 64 1.23 3.05 13.30
CA VAL A 64 1.72 4.36 13.72
C VAL A 64 3.09 4.23 14.39
N ASN A 65 3.78 5.36 14.57
CA ASN A 65 4.97 5.42 15.40
C ASN A 65 4.65 5.23 16.90
N GLY A 66 5.69 5.15 17.74
CA GLY A 66 5.53 4.79 19.15
C GLY A 66 4.69 5.77 19.99
N ASP A 67 4.61 7.04 19.60
CA ASP A 67 3.79 8.06 20.27
C ASP A 67 2.46 8.36 19.55
N GLY A 68 2.21 7.72 18.40
CA GLY A 68 0.98 7.84 17.61
C GLY A 68 0.86 9.11 16.76
N SER A 69 1.93 9.91 16.64
CA SER A 69 1.93 11.16 15.87
C SER A 69 2.12 10.99 14.36
N GLU A 70 2.70 9.88 13.91
CA GLU A 70 2.92 9.58 12.49
C GLU A 70 2.19 8.31 12.07
N LEU A 71 1.42 8.39 10.98
CA LEU A 71 0.74 7.27 10.34
C LEU A 71 1.64 6.68 9.24
N TYR A 72 2.08 5.44 9.42
CA TYR A 72 2.83 4.70 8.39
C TYR A 72 1.90 3.98 7.40
N TRP A 73 0.76 3.49 7.89
CA TRP A 73 -0.25 2.81 7.06
C TRP A 73 -1.61 2.85 7.74
N GLY A 74 -2.68 2.96 6.96
CA GLY A 74 -4.06 2.83 7.44
C GLY A 74 -4.89 1.97 6.49
N ASN A 75 -5.95 1.34 7.01
CA ASN A 75 -6.86 0.53 6.19
C ASN A 75 -7.70 1.35 5.20
N ALA A 76 -7.67 2.68 5.32
CA ALA A 76 -8.28 3.64 4.42
C ALA A 76 -7.47 4.94 4.44
N SER A 77 -7.78 5.86 3.52
CA SER A 77 -7.25 7.22 3.55
C SER A 77 -7.67 7.96 4.82
N ASP A 78 -6.83 8.88 5.26
CA ASP A 78 -7.13 9.91 6.27
C ASP A 78 -7.23 11.25 5.52
N GLY A 79 -8.44 11.58 5.08
CA GLY A 79 -8.72 12.75 4.25
C GLY A 79 -8.87 14.04 5.05
N ASP A 80 -9.33 13.96 6.29
CA ASP A 80 -9.49 15.10 7.20
C ASP A 80 -8.26 15.36 8.07
N GLN A 81 -7.24 14.50 7.98
CA GLN A 81 -5.95 14.59 8.66
C GLN A 81 -6.11 14.55 10.19
N ASP A 82 -7.11 13.82 10.69
CA ASP A 82 -7.37 13.65 12.12
C ASP A 82 -6.51 12.55 12.77
N GLY A 83 -5.70 11.84 11.98
CA GLY A 83 -4.77 10.81 12.43
C GLY A 83 -5.38 9.40 12.48
N GLN A 84 -6.58 9.19 11.93
CA GLN A 84 -7.20 7.87 11.80
C GLN A 84 -7.79 7.62 10.40
N PRO A 85 -7.96 6.36 9.99
CA PRO A 85 -8.60 6.03 8.72
C PRO A 85 -10.05 6.54 8.62
N ASP A 86 -10.48 7.14 7.52
CA ASP A 86 -11.85 7.64 7.33
C ASP A 86 -12.91 6.52 7.35
N GLN A 87 -12.56 5.36 6.79
CA GLN A 87 -13.46 4.22 6.64
C GLN A 87 -13.10 3.08 7.57
N ALA A 88 -14.13 2.46 8.14
CA ALA A 88 -13.99 1.26 8.96
C ALA A 88 -14.14 -0.01 8.13
N VAL A 89 -13.46 -1.07 8.57
CA VAL A 89 -13.66 -2.44 8.10
C VAL A 89 -14.77 -3.08 8.93
N SER A 90 -15.77 -3.63 8.25
CA SER A 90 -16.84 -4.41 8.87
C SER A 90 -16.35 -5.83 9.16
N VAL A 91 -16.29 -6.22 10.44
CA VAL A 91 -15.76 -7.53 10.86
C VAL A 91 -16.84 -8.27 11.65
N PRO A 92 -17.16 -9.54 11.29
CA PRO A 92 -18.05 -10.36 12.08
C PRO A 92 -17.42 -10.69 13.43
N VAL A 93 -18.19 -10.48 14.50
CA VAL A 93 -17.81 -10.81 15.87
C VAL A 93 -18.80 -11.83 16.40
N SER A 94 -18.28 -12.94 16.95
CA SER A 94 -19.11 -13.95 17.60
C SER A 94 -18.59 -14.24 18.99
N ALA A 95 -19.48 -14.17 19.99
CA ALA A 95 -19.13 -14.30 21.41
C ALA A 95 -17.94 -13.41 21.85
N GLY A 96 -17.85 -12.22 21.25
CA GLY A 96 -16.79 -11.24 21.45
C GLY A 96 -15.54 -11.50 20.61
N LEU A 97 -15.36 -12.67 19.99
CA LEU A 97 -14.15 -13.00 19.23
C LEU A 97 -14.25 -12.51 17.79
N TYR A 98 -13.12 -12.00 17.26
CA TYR A 98 -13.00 -11.61 15.86
C TYR A 98 -11.61 -11.94 15.31
N SER A 99 -11.54 -12.12 13.99
CA SER A 99 -10.31 -12.23 13.20
C SER A 99 -10.51 -11.50 11.88
N VAL A 100 -9.52 -10.71 11.47
CA VAL A 100 -9.52 -10.02 10.19
C VAL A 100 -8.13 -10.10 9.58
N LEU A 101 -8.10 -10.27 8.26
CA LEU A 101 -6.89 -10.26 7.45
C LEU A 101 -6.89 -8.97 6.64
N LEU A 102 -5.88 -8.14 6.86
CA LEU A 102 -5.72 -6.82 6.24
C LEU A 102 -4.59 -6.83 5.21
#